data_AF-A0A1F9MYJ1-F1
#
_entry.id   AF-A0A1F9MYJ1-F1
#
_cell.length_a   1.000
_cell.length_b   1.000
_cell.length_c   1.000
_cell.angle_alpha   90.00
_cell.angle_beta   90.00
_cell.angle_gamma   90.00
#
_symmetry.space_group_name_H-M   'P 1'
#
loop_
_entity.id
_entity.type
_entity.pdbx_description
1 polymer ?
#
loop_
_entity_poly.entity_id
_entity_poly.type
_entity_poly.pdbx_seq_one_letter_code
_entity_poly.pdbx_strand_id
1 'polypeptide(L)'
;MIRYAMLLLLLSGCHLFTPKPELGMILAVETTDPVVQQKTETTIRKRLANAEIRGSSVQSRPDGKLQVLLPRISDREALKELLTRQARLEFRLVDEKESSVFESIELPANSRVKRERETFDDGSSDHSNVEHFLVAPKQRDLESVLTELKLANGLEVVFGDDRGQVRTYLLGEAKLTNDSIESADIELDEMVMQYIVLIRFNEQGAQLLEKTTKENVRHKLAMVLDGRVISAPVIAESISGGSARISRGGLGNPQHTETQTRNLAAMLSAGALPVPVTIESERTLTQ
;
A
#
# COMPACT_ATOMS: atom_id res chain seq x y z
N MET A 1 13.35 -26.16 -63.12
CA MET A 1 14.04 -25.94 -61.83
C MET A 1 14.30 -24.44 -61.70
N ILE A 2 13.36 -23.65 -61.21
CA ILE A 2 13.15 -23.23 -59.80
C ILE A 2 14.43 -22.66 -59.16
N ARG A 3 14.42 -21.34 -58.89
CA ARG A 3 14.76 -20.62 -57.63
C ARG A 3 15.13 -19.16 -57.94
N TYR A 4 14.17 -18.22 -57.88
CA TYR A 4 13.87 -17.33 -56.74
C TYR A 4 15.08 -16.56 -56.18
N ALA A 5 15.16 -15.26 -56.49
CA ALA A 5 15.81 -14.24 -55.67
C ALA A 5 15.14 -12.87 -55.95
N MET A 6 13.93 -12.69 -55.40
CA MET A 6 13.24 -11.40 -55.34
C MET A 6 13.74 -10.67 -54.08
N LEU A 7 14.61 -9.68 -54.29
CA LEU A 7 15.13 -8.80 -53.26
C LEU A 7 14.03 -7.80 -52.87
N LEU A 8 13.25 -8.13 -51.84
CA LEU A 8 12.28 -7.22 -51.23
C LEU A 8 12.92 -6.57 -50.00
N LEU A 9 13.48 -5.38 -50.23
CA LEU A 9 13.85 -4.42 -49.18
C LEU A 9 12.56 -3.88 -48.56
N LEU A 10 12.02 -4.58 -47.56
CA LEU A 10 11.06 -3.98 -46.64
C LEU A 10 11.82 -3.06 -45.70
N LEU A 11 11.84 -1.78 -46.09
CA LEU A 11 12.27 -0.68 -45.25
C LEU A 11 11.55 -0.77 -43.90
N SER A 12 12.37 -0.94 -42.87
CA SER A 12 12.00 -0.83 -41.48
C SER A 12 11.48 0.58 -41.21
N GLY A 13 10.16 0.72 -41.20
CA GLY A 13 9.45 1.96 -40.89
C GLY A 13 8.62 1.84 -39.62
N CYS A 14 9.10 1.14 -38.59
CA CYS A 14 8.48 1.19 -37.27
C CYS A 14 8.99 2.46 -36.57
N HIS A 15 8.39 3.61 -36.90
CA HIS A 15 8.52 4.80 -36.06
C HIS A 15 7.84 4.49 -34.73
N LEU A 16 8.64 4.10 -33.73
CA LEU A 16 8.25 4.16 -32.34
C LEU A 16 7.93 5.62 -32.02
N PHE A 17 6.67 5.99 -32.17
CA PHE A 17 6.12 7.25 -31.71
C PHE A 17 6.13 7.21 -30.18
N THR A 18 7.25 7.57 -29.59
CA THR A 18 7.30 7.83 -28.15
C THR A 18 6.61 9.18 -27.94
N PRO A 19 5.52 9.25 -27.15
CA PRO A 19 4.90 10.53 -26.85
C PRO A 19 5.94 11.43 -26.18
N LYS A 20 6.15 12.63 -26.72
CA LYS A 20 7.08 13.59 -26.15
C LYS A 20 6.60 13.95 -24.73
N PRO A 21 7.49 13.98 -23.73
CA PRO A 21 7.09 14.33 -22.36
C PRO A 21 6.50 15.73 -22.30
N GLU A 22 5.39 15.88 -21.58
CA GLU A 22 4.64 17.14 -21.42
C GLU A 22 4.71 17.67 -19.98
N LEU A 23 5.20 16.87 -19.04
CA LEU A 23 5.30 17.24 -17.63
C LEU A 23 6.69 16.86 -17.10
N GLY A 24 7.38 17.85 -16.54
CA GLY A 24 8.64 17.65 -15.81
C GLY A 24 8.41 17.83 -14.31
N MET A 25 8.86 16.87 -13.51
CA MET A 25 8.90 16.95 -12.05
C MET A 25 10.34 16.82 -11.56
N ILE A 26 10.68 17.58 -10.53
CA ILE A 26 11.93 17.41 -9.77
C ILE A 26 11.57 16.91 -8.39
N LEU A 27 12.11 15.75 -8.05
CA LEU A 27 11.93 15.09 -6.77
C LEU A 27 13.21 15.25 -5.94
N ALA A 28 13.06 15.74 -4.71
CA ALA A 28 14.12 15.76 -3.73
C ALA A 28 14.08 14.45 -2.93
N VAL A 29 15.23 13.78 -2.85
CA VAL A 29 15.41 12.56 -2.07
C VAL A 29 16.03 12.95 -0.73
N GLU A 30 15.45 12.52 0.39
CA GLU A 30 15.93 12.88 1.74
C GLU A 30 17.20 12.10 2.15
N THR A 31 18.20 12.05 1.27
CA THR A 31 19.50 11.44 1.52
C THR A 31 20.53 11.88 0.49
N THR A 32 21.80 11.92 0.90
CA THR A 32 22.97 12.12 0.04
C THR A 32 23.71 10.83 -0.28
N ASP A 33 23.28 9.70 0.30
CA ASP A 33 23.89 8.38 0.04
C ASP A 33 23.60 7.93 -1.41
N PRO A 34 24.65 7.73 -2.25
CA PRO A 34 24.48 7.35 -3.65
C PRO A 34 23.77 6.01 -3.84
N VAL A 35 23.96 5.05 -2.94
CA VAL A 35 23.32 3.73 -3.01
C VAL A 35 21.82 3.87 -2.76
N VAL A 36 21.44 4.69 -1.78
CA VAL A 36 20.03 4.95 -1.46
C VAL A 36 19.36 5.77 -2.56
N GLN A 37 20.07 6.74 -3.17
CA GLN A 37 19.58 7.49 -4.32
C GLN A 37 19.33 6.58 -5.53
N GLN A 38 20.28 5.70 -5.86
CA GLN A 38 20.13 4.76 -6.96
C GLN A 38 18.98 3.77 -6.71
N LYS A 39 18.83 3.29 -5.47
CA LYS A 39 17.69 2.43 -5.10
C LYS A 39 16.36 3.18 -5.24
N THR A 40 16.30 4.43 -4.79
CA THR A 40 15.13 5.31 -4.95
C THR A 40 14.76 5.52 -6.42
N GLU A 41 15.74 5.85 -7.27
CA GLU A 41 15.53 6.00 -8.72
C GLU A 41 14.96 4.71 -9.33
N THR A 42 15.55 3.57 -8.98
CA THR A 42 15.13 2.25 -9.47
C THR A 42 13.69 1.94 -9.05
N THR A 43 13.34 2.20 -7.79
CA THR A 43 11.97 2.00 -7.30
C THR A 43 10.98 2.89 -8.04
N ILE A 44 11.27 4.19 -8.22
CA ILE A 44 10.38 5.10 -8.96
C ILE A 44 10.19 4.66 -10.41
N ARG A 45 11.27 4.23 -11.08
CA ARG A 45 11.19 3.70 -12.45
C ARG A 45 10.30 2.45 -12.52
N LYS A 46 10.44 1.52 -11.58
CA LYS A 46 9.57 0.32 -11.49
C LYS A 46 8.11 0.69 -11.27
N ARG A 47 7.82 1.67 -10.39
CA ARG A 47 6.45 2.13 -10.14
C ARG A 47 5.78 2.69 -11.39
N LEU A 48 6.48 3.56 -12.12
CA LEU A 48 5.97 4.14 -13.36
C LEU A 48 5.74 3.06 -14.43
N ALA A 49 6.63 2.07 -14.51
CA ALA A 49 6.47 0.94 -15.42
C ALA A 49 5.26 0.06 -15.05
N ASN A 50 5.13 -0.33 -13.78
CA ASN A 50 4.05 -1.17 -13.27
C ASN A 50 2.69 -0.46 -13.29
N ALA A 51 2.66 0.87 -13.19
CA ALA A 51 1.46 1.69 -13.38
C ALA A 51 1.11 1.92 -14.87
N GLU A 52 1.87 1.31 -15.79
CA GLU A 52 1.70 1.42 -17.24
C GLU A 52 1.87 2.84 -17.80
N ILE A 53 2.62 3.70 -17.10
CA ILE A 53 2.91 5.07 -17.53
C ILE A 53 4.04 5.06 -18.55
N ARG A 54 3.69 4.79 -19.81
CA ARG A 54 4.60 4.71 -20.96
C ARG A 54 5.20 6.07 -21.31
N GLY A 55 6.42 6.08 -21.86
CA GLY A 55 7.10 7.33 -22.25
C GLY A 55 7.61 8.15 -21.06
N SER A 56 7.55 7.60 -19.85
CA SER A 56 8.18 8.19 -18.68
C SER A 56 9.69 7.99 -18.68
N SER A 57 10.42 8.94 -18.10
CA SER A 57 11.87 8.86 -17.90
C SER A 57 12.21 9.36 -16.51
N VAL A 58 13.15 8.69 -15.85
CA VAL A 58 13.69 9.07 -14.55
C VAL A 58 15.19 9.20 -14.71
N GLN A 59 15.75 10.33 -14.28
CA GLN A 59 17.18 10.62 -14.37
C GLN A 59 17.68 11.26 -13.08
N SER A 60 18.78 10.73 -12.55
CA SER A 60 19.52 11.37 -11.47
C SER A 60 20.15 12.69 -11.93
N ARG A 61 20.09 13.72 -11.08
CA ARG A 61 20.70 15.03 -11.30
C ARG A 61 21.97 15.19 -10.46
N PRO A 62 22.91 16.07 -10.87
CA PRO A 62 24.13 16.34 -10.11
C PRO A 62 23.91 16.89 -8.68
N ASP A 63 22.75 17.51 -8.43
CA ASP A 63 22.36 18.06 -7.13
C ASP A 63 21.68 17.04 -6.20
N GLY A 64 21.77 15.74 -6.52
CA GLY A 64 21.19 14.65 -5.71
C GLY A 64 19.68 14.50 -5.86
N LYS A 65 19.07 15.20 -6.81
CA LYS A 65 17.63 15.15 -7.09
C LYS A 65 17.33 14.21 -8.24
N LEU A 66 16.07 13.83 -8.39
CA LEU A 66 15.60 13.05 -9.53
C LEU A 66 14.74 13.93 -10.44
N GLN A 67 15.08 13.96 -11.72
CA GLN A 67 14.21 14.52 -12.75
C GLN A 67 13.33 13.41 -13.31
N VAL A 68 12.02 13.61 -13.22
CA VAL A 68 11.01 12.72 -13.79
C VAL A 68 10.32 13.45 -14.94
N LEU A 69 10.41 12.87 -16.14
CA LEU A 69 9.71 13.33 -17.32
C LEU A 69 8.54 12.41 -17.59
N LEU A 70 7.36 12.98 -17.75
CA LEU A 70 6.09 12.25 -17.83
C LEU A 70 5.34 12.66 -19.10
N PRO A 71 4.60 11.71 -19.72
CA PRO A 71 3.64 12.06 -20.76
C PRO A 71 2.51 12.90 -20.17
N ARG A 72 1.56 13.30 -21.02
CA ARG A 72 0.33 13.93 -20.56
C ARG A 72 -0.43 12.99 -19.63
N ILE A 73 -0.64 13.41 -18.39
CA ILE A 73 -1.37 12.64 -17.37
C ILE A 73 -2.57 13.47 -16.92
N SER A 74 -3.75 12.84 -16.88
CA SER A 74 -5.00 13.48 -16.45
C SER A 74 -5.06 13.63 -14.94
N ASP A 75 -4.70 12.58 -14.19
CA ASP A 75 -4.75 12.57 -12.73
C ASP A 75 -3.35 12.82 -12.13
N ARG A 76 -3.07 14.10 -11.87
CA ARG A 76 -1.78 14.51 -11.30
C ARG A 76 -1.65 14.12 -9.84
N GLU A 77 -2.73 14.11 -9.07
CA GLU A 77 -2.65 13.79 -7.64
C GLU A 77 -2.33 12.30 -7.42
N ALA A 78 -2.99 11.42 -8.19
CA ALA A 78 -2.65 9.99 -8.18
C ALA A 78 -1.19 9.74 -8.61
N LEU A 79 -0.65 10.56 -9.52
CA LEU A 79 0.75 10.49 -9.93
C LEU A 79 1.71 10.96 -8.84
N LYS A 80 1.41 12.08 -8.16
CA LYS A 80 2.20 12.55 -7.03
C LYS A 80 2.24 11.48 -5.93
N GLU A 81 1.09 10.87 -5.66
CA GLU A 81 0.96 9.77 -4.71
C GLU A 81 1.85 8.59 -5.09
N LEU A 82 1.76 8.12 -6.34
CA LEU A 82 2.59 7.04 -6.90
C LEU A 82 4.09 7.29 -6.74
N LEU A 83 4.53 8.54 -6.93
CA LEU A 83 5.95 8.92 -6.89
C LEU A 83 6.51 9.12 -5.48
N THR A 84 5.69 9.60 -4.54
CA THR A 84 6.16 10.09 -3.23
C THR A 84 5.84 9.16 -2.06
N ARG A 85 4.77 8.35 -2.14
CA ARG A 85 4.41 7.44 -1.04
C ARG A 85 5.49 6.39 -0.81
N GLN A 86 5.83 6.09 0.44
CA GLN A 86 6.80 5.04 0.69
C GLN A 86 6.26 3.65 0.34
N ALA A 87 4.97 3.41 0.57
CA ALA A 87 4.30 2.13 0.38
C ALA A 87 4.90 1.01 1.24
N ARG A 88 5.23 1.33 2.50
CA ARG A 88 5.63 0.34 3.50
C ARG A 88 4.41 -0.47 3.91
N LEU A 89 4.37 -1.75 3.54
CA LEU A 89 3.29 -2.67 3.86
C LEU A 89 3.77 -3.67 4.90
N GLU A 90 3.01 -3.82 5.96
CA GLU A 90 3.24 -4.78 7.04
C GLU A 90 1.98 -5.61 7.29
N PHE A 91 2.17 -6.88 7.62
CA PHE A 91 1.11 -7.76 8.12
C PHE A 91 1.34 -7.99 9.61
N ARG A 92 0.41 -7.56 10.45
CA ARG A 92 0.52 -7.56 11.91
C ARG A 92 -0.72 -8.22 12.52
N LEU A 93 -0.52 -9.03 13.55
CA LEU A 93 -1.66 -9.57 14.29
C LEU A 93 -2.26 -8.48 15.16
N VAL A 94 -3.59 -8.42 15.21
CA VAL A 94 -4.31 -7.62 16.19
C VAL A 94 -4.26 -8.35 17.53
N ASP A 95 -3.97 -7.64 18.62
CA ASP A 95 -4.03 -8.20 19.97
C ASP A 95 -5.40 -7.92 20.56
N GLU A 96 -6.32 -8.87 20.41
CA GLU A 96 -7.68 -8.73 20.93
C GLU A 96 -7.73 -8.77 22.45
N LYS A 97 -6.82 -9.51 23.09
CA LYS A 97 -6.84 -9.74 24.53
C LYS A 97 -6.45 -8.47 25.30
N GLU A 98 -5.35 -7.84 24.90
CA GLU A 98 -4.84 -6.62 25.51
C GLU A 98 -5.62 -5.38 25.04
N SER A 99 -6.49 -5.51 24.02
CA SER A 99 -7.35 -4.42 23.53
C SER A 99 -8.28 -3.84 24.61
N SER A 100 -8.61 -4.64 25.65
CA SER A 100 -9.38 -4.20 26.82
C SER A 100 -8.77 -2.97 27.53
N VAL A 101 -7.49 -2.68 27.30
CA VAL A 101 -6.84 -1.45 27.76
C VAL A 101 -7.60 -0.18 27.35
N PHE A 102 -8.25 -0.17 26.18
CA PHE A 102 -9.03 0.99 25.71
C PHE A 102 -10.28 1.27 26.56
N GLU A 103 -10.78 0.29 27.30
CA GLU A 103 -11.90 0.51 28.23
C GLU A 103 -11.49 1.36 29.43
N SER A 104 -10.25 1.19 29.87
CA SER A 104 -9.69 1.86 31.05
C SER A 104 -9.30 3.33 30.81
N ILE A 105 -9.20 3.76 29.55
CA ILE A 105 -8.81 5.12 29.20
C ILE A 105 -9.88 6.10 29.64
N GLU A 106 -9.50 7.14 30.39
CA GLU A 106 -10.42 8.21 30.78
C GLU A 106 -10.74 9.10 29.57
N LEU A 107 -12.03 9.25 29.24
CA LEU A 107 -12.47 10.09 28.13
C LEU A 107 -13.00 11.42 28.67
N PRO A 108 -12.50 12.57 28.19
CA PRO A 108 -13.05 13.88 28.55
C PRO A 108 -14.54 13.97 28.23
N ALA A 109 -15.33 14.63 29.10
CA ALA A 109 -16.79 14.71 28.98
C ALA A 109 -17.30 15.23 27.62
N ASN A 110 -16.54 16.10 26.96
CA ASN A 110 -16.87 16.68 25.65
C ASN A 110 -16.05 16.06 24.49
N SER A 111 -15.43 14.90 24.72
CA SER A 111 -14.66 14.21 23.70
C SER A 111 -15.56 13.68 22.59
N ARG A 112 -15.03 13.67 21.37
CA ARG A 112 -15.68 13.03 20.20
C ARG A 112 -15.30 11.56 20.06
N VAL A 113 -14.46 11.07 20.97
CA VAL A 113 -14.02 9.68 21.03
C VAL A 113 -15.13 8.83 21.64
N LYS A 114 -15.40 7.70 21.01
CA LYS A 114 -16.33 6.67 21.50
C LYS A 114 -15.59 5.37 21.72
N ARG A 115 -16.04 4.59 22.69
CA ARG A 115 -15.61 3.20 22.86
C ARG A 115 -16.56 2.32 22.09
N GLU A 116 -15.98 1.42 21.30
CA GLU A 116 -16.71 0.39 20.58
C GLU A 116 -16.05 -0.96 20.83
N ARG A 117 -16.80 -2.00 20.51
CA ARG A 117 -16.30 -3.37 20.54
C ARG A 117 -16.87 -4.14 19.38
N GLU A 118 -16.08 -5.07 18.88
CA GLU A 118 -16.48 -6.01 17.84
C GLU A 118 -16.31 -7.42 18.37
N THR A 119 -17.36 -8.22 18.25
CA THR A 119 -17.35 -9.63 18.63
C THR A 119 -17.39 -10.47 17.38
N PHE A 120 -16.50 -11.44 17.27
CA PHE A 120 -16.45 -12.35 16.15
C PHE A 120 -16.26 -13.78 16.63
N ASP A 121 -16.73 -14.69 15.79
CA ASP A 121 -16.76 -16.12 16.08
C ASP A 121 -15.32 -16.64 16.20
N ASP A 122 -14.94 -17.06 17.41
CA ASP A 122 -13.70 -17.80 17.67
C ASP A 122 -13.92 -19.32 17.51
N GLY A 123 -15.11 -19.71 17.02
CA GLY A 123 -15.65 -21.04 16.81
C GLY A 123 -15.54 -21.96 18.03
N SER A 124 -15.61 -21.35 19.21
CA SER A 124 -15.99 -21.97 20.48
C SER A 124 -17.52 -21.83 20.67
N SER A 125 -18.13 -22.79 21.37
CA SER A 125 -19.54 -22.65 21.80
C SER A 125 -19.70 -21.68 22.99
N ASP A 126 -18.62 -21.45 23.74
CA ASP A 126 -18.67 -20.84 25.07
C ASP A 126 -17.99 -19.47 25.12
N HIS A 127 -17.15 -19.14 24.14
CA HIS A 127 -16.38 -17.91 24.07
C HIS A 127 -16.47 -17.28 22.68
N SER A 128 -16.03 -16.03 22.58
CA SER A 128 -15.95 -15.27 21.34
C SER A 128 -14.80 -14.30 21.48
N ASN A 129 -14.06 -14.06 20.40
CA ASN A 129 -13.04 -13.03 20.40
C ASN A 129 -13.73 -11.66 20.45
N VAL A 130 -13.31 -10.82 21.39
CA VAL A 130 -13.81 -9.46 21.55
C VAL A 130 -12.65 -8.50 21.39
N GLU A 131 -12.73 -7.67 20.37
CA GLU A 131 -11.81 -6.56 20.17
C GLU A 131 -12.46 -5.28 20.71
N HIS A 132 -11.81 -4.61 21.64
CA HIS A 132 -12.18 -3.29 22.11
C HIS A 132 -11.38 -2.25 21.34
N PHE A 133 -12.00 -1.13 20.98
CA PHE A 133 -11.31 -0.05 20.27
C PHE A 133 -11.98 1.29 20.50
N LEU A 134 -11.24 2.34 20.19
CA LEU A 134 -11.74 3.71 20.18
C LEU A 134 -12.01 4.14 18.75
N VAL A 135 -13.10 4.88 18.55
CA VAL A 135 -13.41 5.54 17.28
C VAL A 135 -13.57 7.03 17.47
N ALA A 136 -13.14 7.81 16.49
CA ALA A 136 -13.37 9.25 16.45
C ALA A 136 -13.45 9.78 15.01
N PRO A 137 -14.08 10.95 14.79
CA PRO A 137 -14.12 11.57 13.46
C PRO A 137 -12.75 11.98 12.92
N LYS A 138 -11.76 12.23 13.80
CA LYS A 138 -10.40 12.61 13.40
C LYS A 138 -9.38 11.91 14.28
N GLN A 139 -8.25 11.54 13.68
CA GLN A 139 -7.14 10.88 14.38
C GLN A 139 -6.63 11.67 15.60
N ARG A 140 -6.49 13.00 15.48
CA ARG A 140 -6.06 13.87 16.59
C ARG A 140 -6.92 13.74 17.85
N ASP A 141 -8.20 13.41 17.69
CA ASP A 141 -9.12 13.27 18.81
C ASP A 141 -8.78 11.98 19.59
N LEU A 142 -8.37 10.90 18.90
CA LEU A 142 -7.85 9.68 19.51
C LEU A 142 -6.49 9.90 20.16
N GLU A 143 -5.56 10.54 19.46
CA GLU A 143 -4.20 10.82 19.97
C GLU A 143 -4.26 11.55 21.31
N SER A 144 -5.18 12.51 21.45
CA SER A 144 -5.33 13.29 22.70
C SER A 144 -5.63 12.44 23.93
N VAL A 145 -6.36 11.32 23.77
CA VAL A 145 -6.74 10.44 24.88
C VAL A 145 -5.77 9.26 25.06
N LEU A 146 -4.86 9.04 24.11
CA LEU A 146 -3.88 7.95 24.14
C LEU A 146 -2.52 8.38 24.71
N THR A 147 -2.32 9.67 25.01
CA THR A 147 -1.03 10.27 25.40
C THR A 147 -0.33 9.55 26.57
N GLU A 148 -1.09 9.08 27.56
CA GLU A 148 -0.56 8.44 28.76
C GLU A 148 -0.62 6.91 28.73
N LEU A 149 -1.08 6.34 27.62
CA LEU A 149 -1.26 4.90 27.48
C LEU A 149 0.09 4.19 27.51
N LYS A 150 0.28 3.33 28.51
CA LYS A 150 1.42 2.42 28.60
C LYS A 150 1.00 1.04 28.13
N LEU A 151 1.68 0.53 27.12
CA LEU A 151 1.43 -0.78 26.54
C LEU A 151 2.49 -1.77 27.00
N ALA A 152 2.16 -3.06 26.99
CA ALA A 152 3.14 -4.12 27.10
C ALA A 152 4.16 -4.04 25.95
N ASN A 153 5.37 -4.56 26.18
CA ASN A 153 6.46 -4.49 25.21
C ASN A 153 6.05 -5.11 23.86
N GLY A 154 6.24 -4.36 22.77
CA GLY A 154 5.99 -4.81 21.39
C GLY A 154 4.57 -4.57 20.87
N LEU A 155 3.65 -4.08 21.71
CA LEU A 155 2.32 -3.64 21.29
C LEU A 155 2.32 -2.17 20.91
N GLU A 156 1.59 -1.85 19.85
CA GLU A 156 1.47 -0.49 19.32
C GLU A 156 0.01 -0.17 18.98
N VAL A 157 -0.43 1.04 19.29
CA VAL A 157 -1.71 1.54 18.80
C VAL A 157 -1.51 2.10 17.39
N VAL A 158 -2.19 1.49 16.43
CA VAL A 158 -2.18 1.91 15.02
C VAL A 158 -3.59 2.34 14.62
N PHE A 159 -3.69 3.34 13.76
CA PHE A 159 -4.97 3.90 13.33
C PHE A 159 -5.37 3.37 11.95
N GLY A 160 -6.67 3.18 11.72
CA GLY A 160 -7.22 2.86 10.41
C GLY A 160 -8.55 3.56 10.15
N ASP A 161 -9.01 3.53 8.91
CA ASP A 161 -10.36 3.98 8.56
C ASP A 161 -11.38 2.88 8.86
N ASP A 162 -12.48 3.24 9.51
CA ASP A 162 -13.67 2.40 9.64
C ASP A 162 -14.91 3.24 9.34
N ARG A 163 -15.53 2.97 8.19
CA ARG A 163 -16.83 3.54 7.79
C ARG A 163 -16.89 5.07 7.93
N GLY A 164 -15.82 5.75 7.52
CA GLY A 164 -15.73 7.23 7.57
C GLY A 164 -15.37 7.81 8.95
N GLN A 165 -14.95 6.96 9.88
CA GLN A 165 -14.31 7.34 11.14
C GLN A 165 -12.89 6.77 11.21
N VAL A 166 -12.10 7.30 12.13
CA VAL A 166 -10.80 6.71 12.48
C VAL A 166 -11.02 5.78 13.66
N ARG A 167 -10.51 4.54 13.57
CA ARG A 167 -10.48 3.59 14.69
C ARG A 167 -9.06 3.26 15.13
N THR A 168 -8.91 2.84 16.37
CA THR A 168 -7.67 2.25 16.90
C THR A 168 -7.62 0.74 16.64
N TYR A 169 -6.41 0.23 16.50
CA TYR A 169 -6.05 -1.19 16.52
C TYR A 169 -4.87 -1.35 17.46
N LEU A 170 -4.87 -2.39 18.28
CA LEU A 170 -3.71 -2.75 19.08
C LEU A 170 -2.95 -3.86 18.33
N LEU A 171 -1.75 -3.57 17.84
CA LEU A 171 -1.01 -4.47 16.95
C LEU A 171 0.29 -4.93 17.58
N GLY A 172 0.58 -6.23 17.46
CA GLY A 172 1.89 -6.80 17.76
C GLY A 172 2.92 -6.52 16.66
N GLU A 173 4.09 -7.16 16.72
CA GLU A 173 5.15 -6.99 15.71
C GLU A 173 4.75 -7.44 14.30
N ALA A 174 5.40 -6.87 13.28
CA ALA A 174 5.25 -7.26 11.88
C ALA A 174 5.66 -8.72 11.65
N LYS A 175 4.74 -9.50 11.08
CA LYS A 175 4.94 -10.89 10.66
C LYS A 175 5.43 -10.97 9.22
N LEU A 176 4.93 -10.11 8.34
CA LEU A 176 5.40 -9.98 6.95
C LEU A 176 5.58 -8.51 6.60
N THR A 177 6.49 -8.23 5.67
CA THR A 177 6.77 -6.88 5.16
C THR A 177 6.83 -6.89 3.62
N ASN A 178 7.11 -5.75 2.99
CA ASN A 178 7.36 -5.67 1.54
C ASN A 178 8.40 -6.69 1.04
N ASP A 179 9.41 -7.04 1.84
CA ASP A 179 10.46 -7.98 1.43
C ASP A 179 9.95 -9.41 1.23
N SER A 180 8.75 -9.72 1.75
CA SER A 180 8.06 -10.99 1.54
C SER A 180 7.29 -11.05 0.22
N ILE A 181 7.14 -9.93 -0.49
CA ILE A 181 6.30 -9.80 -1.69
C ILE A 181 7.14 -10.07 -2.95
N GLU A 182 6.61 -10.91 -3.84
CA GLU A 182 7.17 -11.12 -5.18
C GLU A 182 6.54 -10.16 -6.20
N SER A 183 5.21 -10.05 -6.17
CA SER A 183 4.45 -9.18 -7.08
C SER A 183 3.13 -8.74 -6.47
N ALA A 184 2.58 -7.66 -7.01
CA ALA A 184 1.24 -7.20 -6.70
C ALA A 184 0.56 -6.74 -8.00
N ASP A 185 -0.63 -7.25 -8.25
CA ASP A 185 -1.38 -7.03 -9.48
C ASP A 185 -2.81 -6.56 -9.16
N ILE A 186 -3.44 -5.92 -10.13
CA ILE A 186 -4.86 -5.56 -10.06
C ILE A 186 -5.71 -6.73 -10.54
N GLU A 187 -6.80 -7.02 -9.83
CA GLU A 187 -7.81 -8.01 -10.21
C GLU A 187 -9.19 -7.38 -10.05
N LEU A 188 -10.12 -7.69 -10.95
CA LEU A 188 -11.53 -7.34 -10.78
C LEU A 188 -12.23 -8.49 -10.07
N ASP A 189 -12.69 -8.26 -8.86
CA ASP A 189 -13.61 -9.17 -8.19
C ASP A 189 -14.99 -9.00 -8.83
N GLU A 190 -15.36 -9.93 -9.73
CA GLU A 190 -16.61 -9.90 -10.48
C GLU A 190 -17.85 -10.09 -9.59
N MET A 191 -17.71 -10.68 -8.40
CA MET A 191 -18.85 -10.93 -7.51
C MET A 191 -19.34 -9.63 -6.88
N VAL A 192 -18.41 -8.77 -6.47
CA VAL A 192 -18.72 -7.47 -5.85
C VAL A 192 -18.49 -6.29 -6.80
N MET A 193 -18.02 -6.55 -8.03
CA MET A 193 -17.66 -5.56 -9.05
C MET A 193 -16.67 -4.51 -8.53
N GLN A 194 -15.63 -4.95 -7.83
CA GLN A 194 -14.60 -4.08 -7.24
C GLN A 194 -13.18 -4.48 -7.66
N TYR A 195 -12.35 -3.48 -7.95
CA TYR A 195 -10.92 -3.70 -8.18
C TYR A 195 -10.20 -3.92 -6.86
N ILE A 196 -9.50 -5.05 -6.76
CA ILE A 196 -8.67 -5.43 -5.61
C ILE A 196 -7.20 -5.51 -6.02
N VAL A 197 -6.30 -5.46 -5.03
CA VAL A 197 -4.90 -5.80 -5.22
C VAL A 197 -4.68 -7.26 -4.81
N LEU A 198 -4.22 -8.09 -5.74
CA LEU A 198 -3.73 -9.44 -5.47
C LEU A 198 -2.22 -9.38 -5.22
N ILE A 199 -1.79 -9.72 -4.02
CA ILE A 199 -0.39 -9.85 -3.64
C ILE A 199 0.02 -11.31 -3.79
N ARG A 200 1.15 -11.54 -4.46
CA ARG A 200 1.85 -12.83 -4.47
C ARG A 200 3.12 -12.70 -3.65
N PHE A 201 3.30 -13.61 -2.71
CA PHE A 201 4.49 -13.65 -1.87
C PHE A 201 5.57 -14.51 -2.52
N ASN A 202 6.83 -14.17 -2.26
CA ASN A 202 7.94 -15.06 -2.59
C ASN A 202 7.90 -16.32 -1.70
N GLU A 203 8.73 -17.32 -2.01
CA GLU A 203 8.72 -18.61 -1.31
C GLU A 203 8.79 -18.48 0.23
N GLN A 204 9.72 -17.65 0.72
CA GLN A 204 9.87 -17.41 2.16
C GLN A 204 8.62 -16.70 2.74
N GLY A 205 8.10 -15.69 2.05
CA GLY A 205 6.90 -14.97 2.44
C GLY A 205 5.67 -15.86 2.47
N ALA A 206 5.51 -16.75 1.50
CA ALA A 206 4.40 -17.70 1.42
C ALA A 206 4.41 -18.68 2.61
N GLN A 207 5.58 -19.24 2.95
CA GLN A 207 5.73 -20.11 4.11
C GLN A 207 5.45 -19.37 5.42
N LEU A 208 5.91 -18.12 5.54
CA LEU A 208 5.68 -17.31 6.73
C LEU A 208 4.20 -16.91 6.88
N LEU A 209 3.53 -16.61 5.78
CA LEU A 209 2.09 -16.33 5.75
C LEU A 209 1.29 -17.57 6.15
N GLU A 210 1.59 -18.73 5.58
CA GLU A 210 0.93 -19.99 5.91
C GLU A 210 1.10 -20.31 7.40
N LYS A 211 2.35 -20.26 7.90
CA LYS A 211 2.63 -20.50 9.32
C LYS A 211 1.85 -19.52 10.21
N THR A 212 1.93 -18.23 9.92
CA THR A 212 1.27 -17.18 10.71
C THR A 212 -0.23 -17.39 10.73
N THR A 213 -0.85 -17.64 9.58
CA THR A 213 -2.31 -17.82 9.49
C THR A 213 -2.76 -19.13 10.15
N LYS A 214 -2.01 -20.22 10.00
CA LYS A 214 -2.28 -21.50 10.66
C LYS A 214 -2.26 -21.41 12.19
N GLU A 215 -1.32 -20.64 12.74
CA GLU A 215 -1.18 -20.47 14.19
C GLU A 215 -2.20 -19.48 14.78
N ASN A 216 -2.88 -18.68 13.94
CA ASN A 216 -3.74 -17.58 14.37
C ASN A 216 -5.12 -17.62 13.68
N VAL A 217 -5.63 -18.82 13.39
CA VAL A 217 -7.00 -19.00 12.86
C VAL A 217 -8.00 -18.36 13.82
N ARG A 218 -8.95 -17.59 13.27
CA ARG A 218 -9.98 -16.79 13.96
C ARG A 218 -9.49 -15.55 14.72
N HIS A 219 -8.23 -15.16 14.51
CA HIS A 219 -7.71 -13.85 14.92
C HIS A 219 -7.61 -12.90 13.73
N LYS A 220 -7.51 -11.60 14.00
CA LYS A 220 -7.38 -10.60 12.94
C LYS A 220 -5.94 -10.42 12.48
N LEU A 221 -5.75 -10.39 11.16
CA LEU A 221 -4.48 -10.05 10.53
C LEU A 221 -4.59 -8.68 9.88
N ALA A 222 -4.08 -7.66 10.55
CA ALA A 222 -4.04 -6.29 10.04
C ALA A 222 -3.02 -6.14 8.91
N MET A 223 -3.45 -5.49 7.84
CA MET A 223 -2.61 -4.99 6.75
C MET A 223 -2.38 -3.50 6.99
N VAL A 224 -1.14 -3.12 7.25
CA VAL A 224 -0.73 -1.75 7.62
C VAL A 224 0.08 -1.15 6.48
N LEU A 225 -0.42 -0.07 5.88
CA LEU A 225 0.25 0.65 4.80
C LEU A 225 0.66 2.04 5.29
N ASP A 226 1.96 2.33 5.24
CA ASP A 226 2.55 3.60 5.69
C ASP A 226 2.09 3.98 7.11
N GLY A 227 2.05 3.01 8.03
CA GLY A 227 1.65 3.19 9.42
C GLY A 227 0.14 3.33 9.66
N ARG A 228 -0.71 3.03 8.66
CA ARG A 228 -2.17 3.03 8.82
C ARG A 228 -2.75 1.67 8.47
N VAL A 229 -3.65 1.16 9.31
CA VAL A 229 -4.41 -0.05 8.99
C VAL A 229 -5.34 0.25 7.81
N ILE A 230 -5.17 -0.48 6.73
CA ILE A 230 -6.02 -0.39 5.54
C ILE A 230 -7.07 -1.52 5.48
N SER A 231 -6.85 -2.60 6.23
CA SER A 231 -7.78 -3.71 6.39
C SER A 231 -7.31 -4.63 7.52
N ALA A 232 -8.21 -5.29 8.24
CA ALA A 232 -7.89 -6.24 9.31
C ALA A 232 -8.90 -7.40 9.34
N PRO A 233 -8.91 -8.27 8.32
CA PRO A 233 -9.82 -9.40 8.25
C PRO A 233 -9.51 -10.45 9.32
N VAL A 234 -10.55 -11.19 9.70
CA VAL A 234 -10.42 -12.40 10.51
C VAL A 234 -9.85 -13.52 9.63
N ILE A 235 -8.84 -14.23 10.14
CA ILE A 235 -8.26 -15.39 9.47
C ILE A 235 -9.26 -16.55 9.56
N ALA A 236 -9.94 -16.89 8.47
CA ALA A 236 -10.89 -18.00 8.46
C ALA A 236 -10.19 -19.37 8.48
N GLU A 237 -9.08 -19.47 7.73
CA GLU A 237 -8.28 -20.69 7.58
C GLU A 237 -6.82 -20.34 7.26
N SER A 238 -5.96 -21.36 7.28
CA SER A 238 -4.56 -21.24 6.88
C SER A 238 -4.46 -20.88 5.40
N ILE A 239 -3.63 -19.88 5.08
CA ILE A 239 -3.40 -19.44 3.69
C ILE A 239 -2.11 -20.08 3.16
N SER A 240 -2.24 -21.24 2.50
CA SER A 240 -1.11 -22.01 1.94
C SER A 240 -0.77 -21.67 0.48
N GLY A 241 -1.59 -20.85 -0.19
CA GLY A 241 -1.40 -20.48 -1.61
C GLY A 241 -0.43 -19.33 -1.87
N GLY A 242 0.25 -18.81 -0.84
CA GLY A 242 1.24 -17.74 -0.99
C GLY A 242 0.69 -16.44 -1.59
N SER A 243 -0.60 -16.14 -1.39
CA SER A 243 -1.23 -14.92 -1.90
C SER A 243 -2.21 -14.32 -0.90
N ALA A 244 -2.38 -13.00 -0.98
CA ALA A 244 -3.34 -12.25 -0.18
C ALA A 244 -4.05 -11.21 -1.05
N ARG A 245 -5.27 -10.82 -0.64
CA ARG A 245 -6.08 -9.82 -1.34
C ARG A 245 -6.26 -8.59 -0.46
N ILE A 246 -6.03 -7.41 -1.04
CA ILE A 246 -6.38 -6.12 -0.43
C ILE A 246 -7.58 -5.56 -1.19
N SER A 247 -8.73 -5.53 -0.51
CA SER A 247 -9.85 -4.71 -0.96
C SER A 247 -9.72 -3.32 -0.38
N ARG A 248 -9.67 -2.30 -1.24
CA ARG A 248 -9.81 -0.91 -0.82
C ARG A 248 -11.31 -0.62 -0.81
N GLY A 249 -11.93 -0.56 0.37
CA GLY A 249 -13.37 -0.34 0.52
C GLY A 249 -13.88 0.79 -0.40
N GLY A 250 -14.61 0.43 -1.43
CA GLY A 250 -14.96 1.33 -2.52
C GLY A 250 -16.32 1.98 -2.32
N LEU A 251 -16.33 3.21 -1.77
CA LEU A 251 -17.39 4.18 -2.06
C LEU A 251 -16.77 5.28 -2.93
N GLY A 252 -17.04 5.26 -4.25
CA GLY A 252 -16.47 6.21 -5.20
C GLY A 252 -16.75 5.87 -6.67
N ASN A 253 -16.31 6.74 -7.58
CA ASN A 253 -16.42 6.53 -9.03
C ASN A 253 -15.54 5.33 -9.48
N PRO A 254 -16.10 4.34 -10.23
CA PRO A 254 -15.38 3.13 -10.66
C PRO A 254 -14.01 3.37 -11.33
N GLN A 255 -13.87 4.45 -12.11
CA GLN A 255 -12.64 4.74 -12.83
C GLN A 255 -11.53 5.30 -11.92
N HIS A 256 -11.92 6.00 -10.84
CA HIS A 256 -10.99 6.44 -9.81
C HIS A 256 -10.53 5.27 -8.96
N THR A 257 -11.43 4.31 -8.70
CA THR A 257 -11.10 3.07 -7.98
C THR A 257 -10.07 2.23 -8.74
N GLU A 258 -10.21 2.06 -10.06
CA GLU A 258 -9.25 1.31 -10.88
C GLU A 258 -7.84 1.93 -10.83
N THR A 259 -7.73 3.23 -11.08
CA THR A 259 -6.44 3.92 -11.14
C THR A 259 -5.73 3.91 -9.78
N GLN A 260 -6.48 4.09 -8.69
CA GLN A 260 -5.93 4.02 -7.33
C GLN A 260 -5.47 2.60 -6.98
N THR A 261 -6.25 1.58 -7.33
CA THR A 261 -5.86 0.18 -7.11
C THR A 261 -4.64 -0.20 -7.94
N ARG A 262 -4.56 0.23 -9.21
CA ARG A 262 -3.39 0.03 -10.07
C ARG A 262 -2.15 0.70 -9.49
N ASN A 263 -2.26 1.96 -9.04
CA ASN A 263 -1.13 2.66 -8.43
C ASN A 263 -0.67 1.98 -7.15
N LEU A 264 -1.60 1.49 -6.31
CA LEU A 264 -1.25 0.72 -5.12
C LEU A 264 -0.50 -0.58 -5.49
N ALA A 265 -1.03 -1.36 -6.43
CA ALA A 265 -0.36 -2.57 -6.93
C ALA A 265 1.04 -2.25 -7.48
N ALA A 266 1.16 -1.19 -8.28
CA ALA A 266 2.43 -0.74 -8.83
C ALA A 266 3.46 -0.36 -7.75
N MET A 267 3.02 0.34 -6.70
CA MET A 267 3.87 0.70 -5.56
C MET A 267 4.33 -0.53 -4.77
N LEU A 268 3.43 -1.46 -4.48
CA LEU A 268 3.75 -2.67 -3.72
C LEU A 268 4.69 -3.59 -4.51
N SER A 269 4.42 -3.79 -5.80
CA SER A 269 5.24 -4.61 -6.71
C SER A 269 6.63 -4.01 -6.94
N ALA A 270 6.76 -2.68 -6.97
CA ALA A 270 8.06 -2.02 -7.08
C ALA A 270 8.89 -2.08 -5.79
N GLY A 271 8.25 -2.35 -4.65
CA GLY A 271 8.82 -2.28 -3.32
C GLY A 271 8.72 -0.88 -2.68
N ALA A 272 8.96 -0.83 -1.38
CA ALA A 272 8.90 0.41 -0.62
C ALA A 272 10.05 1.36 -1.02
N LEU A 273 9.78 2.68 -0.99
CA LEU A 273 10.87 3.66 -1.09
C LEU A 273 11.75 3.55 0.16
N PRO A 274 13.09 3.51 -0.02
CA PRO A 274 14.00 3.36 1.12
C PRO A 274 13.98 4.61 2.02
N VAL A 275 13.76 5.79 1.44
CA VAL A 275 13.65 7.08 2.13
C VAL A 275 12.47 7.89 1.58
N PRO A 276 11.95 8.86 2.32
CA PRO A 276 10.94 9.76 1.80
C PRO A 276 11.46 10.56 0.60
N VAL A 277 10.53 10.91 -0.29
CA VAL A 277 10.78 11.70 -1.49
C VAL A 277 9.73 12.80 -1.55
N THR A 278 10.17 14.04 -1.78
CA THR A 278 9.29 15.21 -1.88
C THR A 278 9.36 15.83 -3.27
N ILE A 279 8.26 16.44 -3.71
CA ILE A 279 8.22 17.16 -4.99
C ILE A 279 8.71 18.57 -4.74
N GLU A 280 9.83 18.93 -5.36
CA GLU A 280 10.39 20.29 -5.25
C GLU A 280 9.85 21.21 -6.34
N SER A 281 9.65 20.68 -7.55
CA SER A 281 9.07 21.46 -8.63
C SER A 281 8.29 20.58 -9.61
N GLU A 282 7.24 21.16 -10.17
CA GLU A 282 6.42 20.59 -11.23
C GLU A 282 6.24 21.66 -12.31
N ARG A 283 6.54 21.33 -13.56
CA ARG A 283 6.43 22.26 -14.70
C ARG A 283 5.87 21.55 -15.91
N THR A 284 4.84 22.12 -16.51
CA THR A 284 4.38 21.70 -17.84
C THR A 284 5.39 22.15 -18.87
N LEU A 285 5.85 21.21 -19.69
CA LEU A 285 6.80 21.45 -20.77
C LEU A 285 5.99 21.83 -22.00
N THR A 286 5.80 23.13 -22.23
CA THR A 286 5.22 23.63 -23.48
C THR A 286 6.23 23.49 -24.61
N GLN A 287 5.80 22.92 -25.73
CA GLN A 287 6.56 22.88 -26.98
C GLN A 287 6.44 24.19 -27.74
#